data_AF-A0A1V5UHS2-F1
#
_entry.id   AF-A0A1V5UHS2-F1
#
_cell.length_a   1.000
_cell.length_b   1.000
_cell.length_c   1.000
_cell.angle_alpha   90.00
_cell.angle_beta   90.00
_cell.angle_gamma   90.00
#
_symmetry.space_group_name_H-M   'P 1'
#
loop_
_entity.id
_entity.type
_entity.pdbx_description
1 polymer ?
#
loop_
_entity_poly.entity_id
_entity_poly.type
_entity_poly.pdbx_seq_one_letter_code
_entity_poly.pdbx_strand_id
1 'polypeptide(L)'
;MKFKSNQFKLISRFFLAGVIIALAVSCGISAFALDLDEDFVQKIDGVFFESLKSRPGEPRAIFLSCGGQKNGLIIYAIYERGSYEFFSKLGRGIEKHLNPSIFESEKRKFKTYRKNGSVFYEKASSLIFSFDAADALCEVLYVPYKINRIDNDAFISDRGYLRIITKAGSEKMPLVFGKMVERLFPAKIAVVQNTVKYNRYYFDRPDYFGYVNRLISSPEEALKGRFLFYPTHKITYNRNVAEVCQKRSLDIKLAVSFLKNDYPIISQDIRAKRSFVEENISLDMNKLDQTDIGSAQNTYIYLSYGPGINYYDSPYTLKNIAIPSPRFIFDREVLFLENAQFYPKNSWESDGTGIKRFSEINEFQKNLDGNLKIFNSCREEPVYMPLSERLEYIDEMNGKITGYGLLNDTAELIFNFKFCGRAHRGNPVNNELRLADAVYPAFSSVSLIVPSGTKKDYIESYKNGIAKYNLPEYIGGTHYLDYFVEAPAGGDIGMRMAYLKFLLENSVPALAAIAGSFEAGRGSRGGYYVFMKACEAMLKKEGCRVFSSPAAKALQHEKTEIRNAFFDYLRSMRTNEAPHKIKRKYLNFTSLYKRKKN
;
A
#
# COMPACT_ATOMS: atom_id res chain seq x y z
N MET A 1 12.81 -64.78 32.19
CA MET A 1 13.51 -63.66 31.50
C MET A 1 12.66 -62.88 30.48
N LYS A 2 11.31 -62.87 30.53
CA LYS A 2 10.47 -62.11 29.56
C LYS A 2 9.93 -60.75 30.06
N PHE A 3 10.07 -60.43 31.35
CA PHE A 3 9.53 -59.17 31.92
C PHE A 3 10.42 -57.93 31.74
N LYS A 4 11.75 -58.09 31.60
CA LYS A 4 12.68 -56.96 31.42
C LYS A 4 12.66 -56.36 30.00
N SER A 5 12.26 -57.13 28.99
CA SER A 5 12.26 -56.68 27.58
C SER A 5 11.12 -55.71 27.25
N ASN A 6 9.97 -55.80 27.92
CA ASN A 6 8.83 -54.92 27.63
C ASN A 6 8.95 -53.56 28.32
N GLN A 7 9.54 -53.51 29.52
CA GLN A 7 9.83 -52.23 30.18
C GLN A 7 10.87 -51.41 29.39
N PHE A 8 11.90 -52.04 28.83
CA PHE A 8 12.90 -51.34 28.03
C PHE A 8 12.32 -50.73 26.75
N LYS A 9 11.40 -51.44 26.06
CA LYS A 9 10.69 -50.92 24.88
C LYS A 9 9.68 -49.82 25.23
N LEU A 10 9.08 -49.87 26.42
CA LEU A 10 8.16 -48.84 26.89
C LEU A 10 8.94 -47.55 27.23
N ILE A 11 10.04 -47.68 27.97
CA ILE A 11 10.92 -46.55 28.33
C ILE A 11 11.55 -45.93 27.09
N SER A 12 11.99 -46.73 26.10
CA SER A 12 12.54 -46.18 24.85
C SER A 12 11.49 -45.43 24.03
N ARG A 13 10.21 -45.86 24.05
CA ARG A 13 9.11 -45.15 23.40
C ARG A 13 8.74 -43.85 24.10
N PHE A 14 8.73 -43.84 25.44
CA PHE A 14 8.52 -42.61 26.21
C PHE A 14 9.69 -41.63 26.07
N PHE A 15 10.92 -42.13 25.98
CA PHE A 15 12.09 -41.29 25.73
C PHE A 15 12.07 -40.72 24.32
N LEU A 16 11.73 -41.52 23.30
CA LEU A 16 11.60 -41.04 21.92
C LEU A 16 10.43 -40.06 21.78
N ALA A 17 9.29 -40.30 22.43
CA ALA A 17 8.17 -39.36 22.48
C ALA A 17 8.56 -38.07 23.22
N GLY A 18 9.28 -38.18 24.33
CA GLY A 18 9.81 -37.03 25.07
C GLY A 18 10.83 -36.23 24.26
N VAL A 19 11.68 -36.88 23.47
CA VAL A 19 12.63 -36.23 22.55
C VAL A 19 11.89 -35.60 21.36
N ILE A 20 10.84 -36.22 20.82
CA ILE A 20 10.02 -35.64 19.75
C ILE A 20 9.23 -34.44 20.26
N ILE A 21 8.67 -34.51 21.48
CA ILE A 21 7.98 -33.38 22.13
C ILE A 21 9.00 -32.28 22.46
N ALA A 22 10.16 -32.61 23.01
CA ALA A 22 11.21 -31.63 23.30
C ALA A 22 11.74 -30.99 22.01
N LEU A 23 11.91 -31.74 20.92
CA LEU A 23 12.27 -31.22 19.61
C LEU A 23 11.14 -30.41 18.97
N ALA A 24 9.88 -30.79 19.14
CA ALA A 24 8.73 -30.02 18.67
C ALA A 24 8.57 -28.70 19.45
N VAL A 25 8.90 -28.71 20.75
CA VAL A 25 8.90 -27.52 21.62
C VAL A 25 10.16 -26.68 21.41
N SER A 26 11.32 -27.26 21.11
CA SER A 26 12.58 -26.55 20.87
C SER A 26 12.78 -26.07 19.42
N CYS A 27 12.10 -26.70 18.45
CA CYS A 27 11.95 -26.18 17.09
C CYS A 27 10.85 -25.12 17.00
N GLY A 28 10.12 -24.86 18.09
CA GLY A 28 9.52 -23.57 18.35
C GLY A 28 10.62 -22.52 18.59
N ILE A 29 11.45 -22.26 17.58
CA ILE A 29 12.00 -20.93 17.42
C ILE A 29 10.75 -20.10 17.16
N SER A 30 10.16 -19.58 18.24
CA SER A 30 9.17 -18.52 18.15
C SER A 30 9.82 -17.48 17.25
N ALA A 31 9.33 -17.36 16.01
CA ALA A 31 9.57 -16.16 15.25
C ALA A 31 9.15 -15.04 16.21
N PHE A 32 10.12 -14.23 16.66
CA PHE A 32 9.80 -13.13 17.55
C PHE A 32 8.80 -12.27 16.79
N ALA A 33 7.60 -12.13 17.34
CA ALA A 33 6.59 -11.24 16.80
C ALA A 33 7.22 -9.87 16.57
N LEU A 34 6.87 -9.21 15.46
CA LEU A 34 7.39 -7.91 15.08
C LEU A 34 7.13 -6.91 16.23
N ASP A 35 8.17 -6.50 16.96
CA ASP A 35 8.04 -5.57 18.09
C ASP A 35 7.78 -4.15 17.58
N LEU A 36 6.50 -3.77 17.47
CA LEU A 36 6.05 -2.46 17.00
C LEU A 36 6.65 -1.24 17.73
N ASP A 37 7.28 -1.46 18.89
CA ASP A 37 7.90 -0.43 19.71
C ASP A 37 9.44 -0.50 19.74
N GLU A 38 10.08 -1.27 18.86
CA GLU A 38 11.54 -1.26 18.68
C GLU A 38 12.05 0.13 18.27
N ASP A 39 13.25 0.50 18.70
CA ASP A 39 13.87 1.79 18.43
C ASP A 39 14.87 1.75 17.24
N PHE A 40 14.73 2.67 16.29
CA PHE A 40 15.61 2.87 15.13
C PHE A 40 16.45 4.13 15.29
N VAL A 41 17.76 4.03 15.13
CA VAL A 41 18.65 5.20 15.17
C VAL A 41 18.67 5.91 13.81
N GLN A 42 18.17 7.14 13.77
CA GLN A 42 18.26 8.04 12.62
C GLN A 42 19.45 8.99 12.81
N LYS A 43 20.39 8.97 11.86
CA LYS A 43 21.48 9.96 11.77
C LYS A 43 21.26 10.86 10.55
N ILE A 44 21.17 12.16 10.79
CA ILE A 44 21.00 13.21 9.76
C ILE A 44 22.33 13.96 9.63
N ASP A 45 23.33 13.31 9.02
CA ASP A 45 24.69 13.80 8.84
C ASP A 45 25.04 13.98 7.34
N GLY A 46 26.28 14.34 7.02
CA GLY A 46 26.70 14.53 5.62
C GLY A 46 26.52 13.28 4.76
N VAL A 47 26.68 12.08 5.34
CA VAL A 47 26.47 10.79 4.66
C VAL A 47 24.99 10.59 4.32
N PHE A 48 24.08 10.98 5.21
CA PHE A 48 22.64 10.99 4.93
C PHE A 48 22.34 11.83 3.68
N PHE A 49 22.84 13.05 3.57
CA PHE A 49 22.56 13.92 2.43
C PHE A 49 23.26 13.47 1.15
N GLU A 50 24.50 12.99 1.26
CA GLU A 50 25.21 12.43 0.11
C GLU A 50 24.49 11.19 -0.46
N SER A 51 23.87 10.36 0.39
CA SER A 51 23.06 9.24 -0.06
C SER A 51 21.87 9.67 -0.94
N LEU A 52 21.30 10.85 -0.73
CA LEU A 52 20.20 11.36 -1.56
C LEU A 52 20.67 11.64 -2.99
N LYS A 53 21.91 12.11 -3.17
CA LYS A 53 22.51 12.33 -4.49
C LYS A 53 22.73 11.03 -5.26
N SER A 54 23.05 9.95 -4.55
CA SER A 54 23.18 8.62 -5.17
C SER A 54 21.84 8.05 -5.64
N ARG A 55 20.72 8.63 -5.19
CA ARG A 55 19.35 8.24 -5.55
C ARG A 55 18.47 9.44 -5.90
N PRO A 56 18.78 10.16 -6.99
CA PRO A 56 18.02 11.35 -7.35
C PRO A 56 16.55 11.01 -7.58
N GLY A 57 15.65 11.83 -7.06
CA GLY A 57 14.21 11.63 -7.23
C GLY A 57 13.55 10.67 -6.21
N GLU A 58 14.33 9.97 -5.37
CA GLU A 58 13.81 9.10 -4.31
C GLU A 58 13.78 9.84 -2.96
N PRO A 59 12.60 10.09 -2.35
CA PRO A 59 12.53 10.82 -1.09
C PRO A 59 13.00 9.94 0.07
N ARG A 60 13.57 10.54 1.12
CA ARG A 60 13.93 9.88 2.37
C ARG A 60 13.28 10.62 3.52
N ALA A 61 12.55 9.92 4.38
CA ALA A 61 11.88 10.58 5.49
C ALA A 61 12.85 10.89 6.65
N ILE A 62 12.62 12.05 7.25
CA ILE A 62 13.27 12.58 8.44
C ILE A 62 12.17 12.79 9.48
N PHE A 63 12.34 12.17 10.65
CA PHE A 63 11.39 12.29 11.74
C PHE A 63 11.75 13.39 12.72
N LEU A 64 10.74 14.15 13.11
CA LEU A 64 10.83 15.17 14.12
C LEU A 64 9.77 14.93 15.20
N SER A 65 10.14 15.10 16.46
CA SER A 65 9.17 15.28 17.54
C SER A 65 8.66 16.70 17.49
N CYS A 66 7.35 16.90 17.55
CA CYS A 66 6.74 18.23 17.66
C CYS A 66 5.82 18.23 18.89
N GLY A 67 5.95 19.25 19.75
CA GLY A 67 5.28 19.30 21.06
C GLY A 67 3.78 18.95 20.99
N GLY A 68 3.38 17.88 21.70
CA GLY A 68 1.96 17.49 21.85
C GLY A 68 1.37 16.57 20.77
N GLN A 69 2.18 16.00 19.86
CA GLN A 69 1.71 15.06 18.83
C GLN A 69 2.19 13.63 19.12
N LYS A 70 1.25 12.67 19.15
CA LYS A 70 1.54 11.23 19.37
C LYS A 70 2.41 10.61 18.26
N ASN A 71 2.33 11.15 17.05
CA ASN A 71 2.88 10.53 15.82
C ASN A 71 4.06 11.33 15.18
N GLY A 72 4.49 12.44 15.79
CA GLY A 72 5.58 13.30 15.28
C GLY A 72 5.27 13.98 13.95
N LEU A 73 6.24 14.75 13.43
CA LEU A 73 6.25 15.36 12.10
C LEU A 73 7.23 14.60 11.20
N ILE A 74 6.83 14.33 9.96
CA ILE A 74 7.70 13.71 8.95
C ILE A 74 8.02 14.76 7.88
N ILE A 75 9.32 15.00 7.65
CA ILE A 75 9.81 15.80 6.53
C ILE A 75 10.49 14.84 5.54
N TYR A 76 10.08 14.86 4.28
CA TYR A 76 10.75 14.12 3.23
C TYR A 76 11.85 14.97 2.61
N ALA A 77 13.07 14.45 2.57
CA ALA A 77 14.21 15.05 1.91
C ALA A 77 14.51 14.32 0.59
N ILE A 78 14.78 15.06 -0.47
CA ILE A 78 15.09 14.52 -1.79
C ILE A 78 16.19 15.35 -2.44
N TYR A 79 17.03 14.72 -3.25
CA TYR A 79 17.96 15.43 -4.12
C TYR A 79 17.50 15.30 -5.57
N GLU A 80 17.34 16.42 -6.26
CA GLU A 80 16.95 16.42 -7.66
C GLU A 80 17.40 17.72 -8.33
N ARG A 81 17.80 17.65 -9.61
CA ARG A 81 18.19 18.80 -10.45
C ARG A 81 19.21 19.73 -9.78
N GLY A 82 20.19 19.16 -9.09
CA GLY A 82 21.26 19.95 -8.45
C GLY A 82 20.88 20.62 -7.12
N SER A 83 19.72 20.31 -6.56
CA SER A 83 19.21 20.91 -5.32
C SER A 83 18.66 19.88 -4.35
N TYR A 84 18.70 20.20 -3.06
CA TYR A 84 17.95 19.51 -2.03
C TYR A 84 16.57 20.13 -1.92
N GLU A 85 15.55 19.29 -1.94
CA GLU A 85 14.17 19.68 -1.67
C GLU A 85 13.67 18.96 -0.42
N PHE A 86 12.99 19.70 0.44
CA PHE A 86 12.33 19.19 1.62
C PHE A 86 10.84 19.45 1.49
N PHE A 87 10.01 18.44 1.74
CA PHE A 87 8.57 18.62 1.69
C PHE A 87 7.85 17.87 2.80
N SER A 88 6.71 18.42 3.23
CA SER A 88 5.86 17.83 4.25
C SER A 88 4.43 18.33 4.10
N LYS A 89 3.46 17.58 4.65
CA LYS A 89 2.10 18.07 4.88
C LYS A 89 1.95 18.33 6.38
N LEU A 90 1.94 19.60 6.77
CA LEU A 90 1.77 20.02 8.15
C LEU A 90 0.30 19.92 8.53
N GLY A 91 -0.02 19.15 9.58
CA GLY A 91 -1.38 19.16 10.12
C GLY A 91 -1.72 20.48 10.79
N ARG A 92 -3.01 20.82 10.89
CA ARG A 92 -3.50 22.05 11.56
C ARG A 92 -2.97 22.21 13.00
N GLY A 93 -2.81 21.10 13.72
CA GLY A 93 -2.22 21.10 15.07
C GLY A 93 -0.74 21.45 15.11
N ILE A 94 -0.01 21.32 13.99
CA ILE A 94 1.41 21.66 13.83
C ILE A 94 1.57 23.10 13.32
N GLU A 95 0.66 23.58 12.47
CA GLU A 95 0.69 24.96 11.92
C GLU A 95 0.80 26.02 13.03
N LYS A 96 0.11 25.83 14.17
CA LYS A 96 0.16 26.77 15.31
C LYS A 96 1.56 26.97 15.91
N HIS A 97 2.50 26.07 15.60
CA HIS A 97 3.88 26.11 16.07
C HIS A 97 4.84 26.73 15.04
N LEU A 98 4.35 27.08 13.85
CA LEU A 98 5.17 27.79 12.87
C LEU A 98 5.50 29.21 13.36
N ASN A 99 6.66 29.70 12.94
CA ASN A 99 7.07 31.07 13.21
C ASN A 99 6.00 32.07 12.72
N PRO A 100 5.45 32.95 13.59
CA PRO A 100 4.42 33.90 13.20
C PRO A 100 4.81 34.79 12.00
N SER A 101 6.09 35.13 11.83
CA SER A 101 6.57 35.95 10.71
C SER A 101 6.34 35.30 9.34
N ILE A 102 6.18 33.97 9.28
CA ILE A 102 5.86 33.26 8.03
C ILE A 102 4.51 33.75 7.48
N PHE A 103 3.53 34.03 8.33
CA PHE A 103 2.20 34.46 7.92
C PHE A 103 2.13 35.90 7.38
N GLU A 104 3.23 36.66 7.54
CA GLU A 104 3.42 38.02 7.01
C GLU A 104 4.13 38.03 5.65
N SER A 105 4.54 36.85 5.15
CA SER A 105 5.29 36.70 3.90
C SER A 105 4.48 37.01 2.64
N GLU A 106 5.18 37.10 1.50
CA GLU A 106 4.57 37.36 0.19
C GLU A 106 3.51 36.30 -0.15
N LYS A 107 2.32 36.75 -0.55
CA LYS A 107 1.22 35.87 -0.97
C LYS A 107 1.25 35.68 -2.48
N ARG A 108 1.25 34.43 -2.94
CA ARG A 108 1.09 34.07 -4.36
C ARG A 108 0.04 33.01 -4.55
N LYS A 109 -0.54 32.92 -5.74
CA LYS A 109 -1.40 31.78 -6.08
C LYS A 109 -0.59 30.48 -6.10
N PHE A 110 -1.10 29.45 -5.45
CA PHE A 110 -0.47 28.13 -5.47
C PHE A 110 -0.68 27.47 -6.83
N LYS A 111 0.39 26.87 -7.37
CA LYS A 111 0.42 26.24 -8.69
C LYS A 111 1.05 24.86 -8.59
N THR A 112 0.52 23.93 -9.36
CA THR A 112 1.17 22.66 -9.66
C THR A 112 1.49 22.58 -11.15
N TYR A 113 2.36 21.64 -11.53
CA TYR A 113 2.93 21.62 -12.87
C TYR A 113 2.82 20.24 -13.51
N ARG A 114 2.80 20.21 -14.85
CA ARG A 114 3.00 19.00 -15.66
C ARG A 114 4.50 18.72 -15.83
N LYS A 115 4.86 17.57 -16.38
CA LYS A 115 6.24 17.18 -16.68
C LYS A 115 7.01 18.20 -17.51
N ASN A 116 6.34 18.82 -18.48
CA ASN A 116 6.94 19.87 -19.33
C ASN A 116 7.03 21.25 -18.67
N GLY A 117 6.64 21.38 -17.40
CA GLY A 117 6.66 22.66 -16.67
C GLY A 117 5.45 23.56 -16.90
N SER A 118 4.49 23.18 -17.75
CA SER A 118 3.22 23.91 -17.88
C SER A 118 2.36 23.78 -16.61
N VAL A 119 1.57 24.79 -16.29
CA VAL A 119 0.69 24.79 -15.10
C VAL A 119 -0.42 23.75 -15.25
N PHE A 120 -0.48 22.80 -14.32
CA PHE A 120 -1.53 21.77 -14.30
C PHE A 120 -2.83 22.31 -13.70
N TYR A 121 -2.76 22.91 -12.50
CA TYR A 121 -3.80 23.76 -11.95
C TYR A 121 -3.21 24.88 -11.09
N GLU A 122 -4.01 25.93 -10.91
CA GLU A 122 -3.70 27.07 -10.05
C GLU A 122 -4.92 27.41 -9.22
N LYS A 123 -4.81 27.26 -7.90
CA LYS A 123 -5.86 27.56 -6.92
C LYS A 123 -5.24 27.79 -5.55
N ALA A 124 -5.96 28.48 -4.66
CA ALA A 124 -5.52 28.85 -3.32
C ALA A 124 -4.41 29.90 -3.29
N SER A 125 -4.12 30.41 -2.10
CA SER A 125 -2.91 31.20 -1.90
C SER A 125 -1.87 30.41 -1.10
N SER A 126 -0.61 30.65 -1.44
CA SER A 126 0.58 30.18 -0.78
C SER A 126 1.37 31.39 -0.28
N LEU A 127 2.17 31.15 0.74
CA LEU A 127 3.14 32.08 1.29
C LEU A 127 4.51 31.69 0.73
N ILE A 128 5.20 32.66 0.14
CA ILE A 128 6.54 32.48 -0.41
C ILE A 128 7.49 33.42 0.32
N PHE A 129 8.60 32.88 0.78
CA PHE A 129 9.65 33.63 1.43
C PHE A 129 10.97 32.90 1.27
N SER A 130 12.05 33.59 1.59
CA SER A 130 13.37 32.99 1.64
C SER A 130 14.09 33.43 2.91
N PHE A 131 15.02 32.60 3.35
CA PHE A 131 15.91 32.93 4.46
C PHE A 131 17.24 32.19 4.29
N ASP A 132 18.28 32.73 4.90
CA ASP A 132 19.56 32.07 4.99
C ASP A 132 19.60 31.09 6.17
N ALA A 133 20.05 29.88 5.89
CA ALA A 133 20.36 28.85 6.88
C ALA A 133 21.79 28.37 6.68
N ALA A 134 22.71 28.78 7.56
CA ALA A 134 24.13 28.47 7.47
C ALA A 134 24.74 28.83 6.10
N ASP A 135 24.55 30.09 5.69
CA ASP A 135 25.02 30.69 4.43
C ASP A 135 24.46 30.03 3.16
N ALA A 136 23.41 29.21 3.29
CA ALA A 136 22.66 28.67 2.17
C ALA A 136 21.27 29.31 2.12
N LEU A 137 20.92 29.84 0.95
CA LEU A 137 19.57 30.34 0.69
C LEU A 137 18.59 29.16 0.70
N CYS A 138 17.51 29.32 1.45
CA CYS A 138 16.37 28.41 1.47
C CYS A 138 15.15 29.13 0.91
N GLU A 139 14.62 28.63 -0.21
CA GLU A 139 13.39 29.13 -0.82
C GLU A 139 12.21 28.30 -0.32
N VAL A 140 11.22 28.95 0.30
CA VAL A 140 10.09 28.28 0.95
C VAL A 140 8.79 28.61 0.24
N LEU A 141 7.98 27.57 0.03
CA LEU A 141 6.57 27.67 -0.29
C LEU A 141 5.78 26.98 0.81
N TYR A 142 4.78 27.69 1.36
CA TYR A 142 3.88 27.15 2.36
C TYR A 142 2.42 27.44 1.99
N VAL A 143 1.54 26.44 2.06
CA VAL A 143 0.09 26.62 1.85
C VAL A 143 -0.61 26.60 3.22
N PRO A 144 -0.95 27.76 3.80
CA PRO A 144 -1.54 27.80 5.14
C PRO A 144 -2.99 27.32 5.14
N TYR A 145 -3.48 26.85 6.30
CA TYR A 145 -4.91 26.57 6.50
C TYR A 145 -5.75 27.85 6.46
N LYS A 146 -5.19 28.96 6.97
CA LYS A 146 -5.87 30.27 7.02
C LYS A 146 -4.98 31.40 6.52
N ILE A 147 -5.61 32.40 5.90
CA ILE A 147 -4.98 33.66 5.50
C ILE A 147 -5.84 34.79 6.03
N ASN A 148 -5.22 35.71 6.79
CA ASN A 148 -5.92 36.81 7.45
C ASN A 148 -7.13 36.32 8.27
N ARG A 149 -6.97 35.20 8.98
CA ARG A 149 -8.01 34.50 9.79
C ARG A 149 -9.15 33.87 8.99
N ILE A 150 -9.18 34.02 7.67
CA ILE A 150 -10.15 33.38 6.76
C ILE A 150 -9.57 32.04 6.28
N ASP A 151 -10.41 31.03 6.11
CA ASP A 151 -9.97 29.74 5.57
C ASP A 151 -9.40 29.91 4.16
N ASN A 152 -8.23 29.34 3.92
CA ASN A 152 -7.62 29.34 2.60
C ASN A 152 -8.46 28.49 1.65
N ASP A 153 -8.71 28.98 0.45
CA ASP A 153 -9.43 28.27 -0.61
C ASP A 153 -8.58 27.15 -1.25
N ALA A 154 -7.67 26.54 -0.48
CA ALA A 154 -6.91 25.37 -0.84
C ALA A 154 -7.74 24.09 -0.78
N PHE A 155 -7.40 23.14 -1.65
CA PHE A 155 -7.84 21.76 -1.52
C PHE A 155 -7.31 21.16 -0.23
N ILE A 156 -8.02 20.17 0.31
CA ILE A 156 -7.60 19.45 1.53
C ILE A 156 -6.22 18.80 1.33
N SER A 157 -5.92 18.40 0.10
CA SER A 157 -4.61 17.87 -0.30
C SER A 157 -3.48 18.90 -0.20
N ASP A 158 -3.77 20.18 -0.49
CA ASP A 158 -2.78 21.25 -0.55
C ASP A 158 -2.58 21.96 0.79
N ARG A 159 -3.60 21.99 1.66
CA ARG A 159 -3.50 22.63 2.98
C ARG A 159 -2.36 22.03 3.80
N GLY A 160 -1.57 22.91 4.40
CA GLY A 160 -0.39 22.54 5.17
C GLY A 160 0.79 22.09 4.32
N TYR A 161 0.72 22.12 2.98
CA TYR A 161 1.84 21.73 2.14
C TYR A 161 3.01 22.71 2.33
N LEU A 162 4.13 22.17 2.77
CA LEU A 162 5.40 22.86 2.94
C LEU A 162 6.39 22.29 1.93
N ARG A 163 7.07 23.16 1.20
CA ARG A 163 8.18 22.82 0.30
C ARG A 163 9.32 23.80 0.52
N ILE A 164 10.53 23.30 0.61
CA ILE A 164 11.75 24.09 0.78
C ILE A 164 12.81 23.60 -0.18
N ILE A 165 13.47 24.51 -0.91
CA ILE A 165 14.55 24.18 -1.84
C ILE A 165 15.82 24.89 -1.41
N THR A 166 16.95 24.18 -1.46
CA THR A 166 18.27 24.76 -1.19
C THR A 166 19.35 24.07 -2.02
N LYS A 167 20.44 24.79 -2.29
CA LYS A 167 21.59 24.31 -3.10
C LYS A 167 22.86 24.11 -2.27
N ALA A 168 22.74 23.93 -0.96
CA ALA A 168 23.91 23.70 -0.11
C ALA A 168 24.64 22.38 -0.43
N GLY A 169 25.93 22.32 -0.15
CA GLY A 169 26.73 21.10 -0.26
C GLY A 169 26.39 20.08 0.83
N SER A 170 26.49 18.78 0.54
CA SER A 170 26.08 17.68 1.43
C SER A 170 26.68 17.76 2.83
N GLU A 171 27.95 18.17 2.95
CA GLU A 171 28.63 18.31 4.23
C GLU A 171 28.03 19.41 5.11
N LYS A 172 27.54 20.50 4.52
CA LYS A 172 26.89 21.61 5.23
C LYS A 172 25.41 21.33 5.52
N MET A 173 24.78 20.43 4.76
CA MET A 173 23.34 20.16 4.85
C MET A 173 22.81 19.81 6.24
N PRO A 174 23.52 19.07 7.12
CA PRO A 174 23.06 18.83 8.49
C PRO A 174 22.84 20.12 9.28
N LEU A 175 23.78 21.05 9.17
CA LEU A 175 23.69 22.36 9.82
C LEU A 175 22.59 23.22 9.18
N VAL A 176 22.53 23.25 7.85
CA VAL A 176 21.49 23.95 7.08
C VAL A 176 20.10 23.43 7.50
N PHE A 177 19.90 22.12 7.53
CA PHE A 177 18.64 21.48 7.92
C PHE A 177 18.26 21.80 9.37
N GLY A 178 19.20 21.72 10.31
CA GLY A 178 18.97 22.13 11.70
C GLY A 178 18.49 23.58 11.80
N LYS A 179 19.17 24.51 11.11
CA LYS A 179 18.80 25.92 11.05
C LYS A 179 17.46 26.16 10.34
N MET A 180 17.15 25.39 9.29
CA MET A 180 15.86 25.42 8.63
C MET A 180 14.73 25.06 9.60
N VAL A 181 14.89 23.96 10.36
CA VAL A 181 13.89 23.54 11.36
C VAL A 181 13.70 24.60 12.44
N GLU A 182 14.80 25.18 12.96
CA GLU A 182 14.74 26.28 13.96
C GLU A 182 14.02 27.53 13.43
N ARG A 183 14.22 27.87 12.15
CA ARG A 183 13.57 29.02 11.51
C ARG A 183 12.07 28.82 11.32
N LEU A 184 11.66 27.60 10.96
CA LEU A 184 10.26 27.24 10.78
C LEU A 184 9.53 27.11 12.11
N PHE A 185 10.16 26.47 13.09
CA PHE A 185 9.58 26.14 14.40
C PHE A 185 10.44 26.75 15.52
N PRO A 186 10.16 28.02 15.91
CA PRO A 186 10.93 28.68 16.96
C PRO A 186 10.77 27.96 18.32
N ALA A 187 11.68 28.22 19.25
CA ALA A 187 11.69 27.64 20.60
C ALA A 187 11.90 26.11 20.70
N LYS A 188 12.58 25.50 19.71
CA LYS A 188 12.88 24.05 19.69
C LYS A 188 11.63 23.17 19.84
N ILE A 189 10.48 23.67 19.37
CA ILE A 189 9.21 22.93 19.44
C ILE A 189 9.28 21.67 18.56
N ALA A 190 9.96 21.79 17.41
CA ALA A 190 10.30 20.66 16.57
C ALA A 190 11.77 20.26 16.78
N VAL A 191 12.01 19.01 17.11
CA VAL A 191 13.36 18.45 17.34
C VAL A 191 13.53 17.21 16.48
N VAL A 192 14.66 17.11 15.78
CA VAL A 192 15.01 15.92 15.01
C VAL A 192 15.14 14.73 15.96
N GLN A 193 14.40 13.66 15.68
CA GLN A 193 14.50 12.45 16.46
C GLN A 193 15.74 11.66 16.03
N ASN A 194 16.63 11.41 16.99
CA ASN A 194 17.76 10.50 16.79
C ASN A 194 17.33 9.03 16.92
N THR A 195 16.18 8.78 17.55
CA THR A 195 15.60 7.45 17.75
C THR A 195 14.11 7.48 17.44
N VAL A 196 13.62 6.58 16.60
CA VAL A 196 12.22 6.51 16.15
C VAL A 196 11.69 5.08 16.22
N LYS A 197 10.38 4.88 16.42
CA LYS A 197 9.82 3.52 16.49
C LYS A 197 9.90 2.78 15.15
N TYR A 198 10.75 1.75 15.08
CA TYR A 198 11.25 1.00 13.92
C TYR A 198 10.15 0.20 13.19
N ASN A 199 9.28 -0.50 13.90
CA ASN A 199 8.39 -1.52 13.32
C ASN A 199 6.96 -1.05 13.04
N ARG A 200 6.65 0.23 13.21
CA ARG A 200 5.38 0.74 12.69
C ARG A 200 5.38 0.81 11.16
N TYR A 201 6.52 0.70 10.47
CA TYR A 201 6.61 0.97 9.03
C TYR A 201 6.47 -0.28 8.17
N TYR A 202 5.35 -0.38 7.48
CA TYR A 202 4.85 -1.64 6.92
C TYR A 202 5.77 -2.36 5.91
N PHE A 203 6.64 -1.62 5.20
CA PHE A 203 7.38 -2.18 4.06
C PHE A 203 8.83 -2.57 4.34
N ASP A 204 9.25 -2.47 5.61
CA ASP A 204 10.59 -2.74 6.14
C ASP A 204 11.68 -2.92 5.07
N ARG A 205 11.95 -1.84 4.35
CA ARG A 205 12.88 -1.82 3.22
C ARG A 205 14.30 -1.88 3.75
N PRO A 206 15.28 -2.43 3.00
CA PRO A 206 16.67 -2.38 3.40
C PRO A 206 17.20 -0.95 3.58
N ASP A 207 16.46 0.07 3.13
CA ASP A 207 16.75 1.48 3.40
C ASP A 207 15.47 2.33 3.54
N TYR A 208 15.60 3.52 4.12
CA TYR A 208 14.46 4.39 4.40
C TYR A 208 14.07 5.32 3.24
N PHE A 209 14.33 4.91 1.98
CA PHE A 209 14.03 5.72 0.79
C PHE A 209 12.60 5.53 0.30
N GLY A 210 11.69 6.41 0.70
CA GLY A 210 10.37 6.56 0.13
C GLY A 210 9.32 7.01 1.14
N TYR A 211 8.06 6.94 0.75
CA TYR A 211 6.94 7.34 1.60
C TYR A 211 6.72 6.39 2.78
N VAL A 212 6.36 6.98 3.90
CA VAL A 212 6.21 6.31 5.18
C VAL A 212 4.77 5.86 5.36
N ASN A 213 4.56 4.56 5.53
CA ASN A 213 3.25 3.98 5.84
C ASN A 213 3.31 3.24 7.17
N ARG A 214 2.47 3.64 8.14
CA ARG A 214 2.46 3.06 9.48
C ARG A 214 1.37 2.00 9.66
N LEU A 215 1.58 0.98 10.48
CA LEU A 215 0.56 0.04 10.93
C LEU A 215 -0.11 0.53 12.23
N ILE A 216 -1.43 0.33 12.37
CA ILE A 216 -2.18 0.61 13.62
C ILE A 216 -2.12 -0.52 14.66
N SER A 217 -1.72 -1.72 14.25
CA SER A 217 -1.65 -2.92 15.10
C SER A 217 -0.68 -3.94 14.52
N SER A 218 -0.30 -4.94 15.33
CA SER A 218 0.54 -6.01 14.82
C SER A 218 -0.29 -6.90 13.88
N PRO A 219 0.27 -7.36 12.75
CA PRO A 219 -0.43 -8.27 11.84
C PRO A 219 -1.04 -9.48 12.53
N GLU A 220 -0.32 -10.07 13.48
CA GLU A 220 -0.73 -11.28 14.21
C GLU A 220 -1.94 -11.03 15.11
N GLU A 221 -1.97 -9.90 15.81
CA GLU A 221 -3.11 -9.49 16.63
C GLU A 221 -4.31 -9.13 15.76
N ALA A 222 -4.08 -8.41 14.65
CA ALA A 222 -5.13 -7.97 13.75
C ALA A 222 -5.78 -9.11 12.96
N LEU A 223 -5.00 -10.14 12.61
CA LEU A 223 -5.43 -11.28 11.81
C LEU A 223 -5.88 -12.49 12.65
N LYS A 224 -5.87 -12.40 13.98
CA LYS A 224 -6.07 -13.52 14.93
C LYS A 224 -7.28 -14.39 14.60
N GLY A 225 -7.06 -15.45 13.81
CA GLY A 225 -8.07 -16.42 13.38
C GLY A 225 -9.01 -15.97 12.25
N ARG A 226 -8.75 -14.83 11.60
CA ARG A 226 -9.58 -14.26 10.53
C ARG A 226 -8.95 -14.48 9.16
N PHE A 227 -9.76 -14.92 8.20
CA PHE A 227 -9.36 -14.88 6.80
C PHE A 227 -9.82 -13.57 6.18
N LEU A 228 -8.86 -12.73 5.80
CA LEU A 228 -9.13 -11.51 5.04
C LEU A 228 -8.82 -11.74 3.56
N PHE A 229 -9.66 -11.24 2.68
CA PHE A 229 -9.33 -11.21 1.26
C PHE A 229 -8.10 -10.33 1.02
N TYR A 230 -7.35 -10.65 -0.03
CA TYR A 230 -6.20 -9.84 -0.40
C TYR A 230 -6.69 -8.64 -1.22
N PRO A 231 -6.26 -7.41 -0.90
CA PRO A 231 -6.58 -6.25 -1.72
C PRO A 231 -5.91 -6.31 -3.08
N THR A 232 -6.53 -5.73 -4.09
CA THR A 232 -6.02 -5.71 -5.46
C THR A 232 -5.93 -4.31 -6.03
N HIS A 233 -4.93 -4.07 -6.90
CA HIS A 233 -4.85 -2.88 -7.75
C HIS A 233 -4.74 -3.26 -9.21
N LYS A 234 -5.70 -2.82 -10.05
CA LYS A 234 -5.61 -2.92 -11.52
C LYS A 234 -4.70 -1.81 -12.03
N ILE A 235 -3.70 -2.14 -12.85
CA ILE A 235 -2.87 -1.14 -13.52
C ILE A 235 -3.67 -0.57 -14.70
N THR A 236 -4.18 0.66 -14.59
CA THR A 236 -5.13 1.25 -15.56
C THR A 236 -4.54 2.31 -16.49
N TYR A 237 -3.23 2.56 -16.44
CA TYR A 237 -2.58 3.65 -17.17
C TYR A 237 -2.72 3.57 -18.70
N ASN A 238 -2.80 2.36 -19.26
CA ASN A 238 -2.85 2.14 -20.71
C ASN A 238 -4.26 1.80 -21.22
N ARG A 239 -5.32 2.24 -20.50
CA ARG A 239 -6.71 1.93 -20.84
C ARG A 239 -7.17 2.40 -22.22
N ASN A 240 -6.54 3.45 -22.77
CA ASN A 240 -6.91 4.03 -24.07
C ASN A 240 -6.21 3.34 -25.25
N VAL A 241 -5.36 2.34 -25.00
CA VAL A 241 -4.62 1.62 -26.05
C VAL A 241 -5.53 0.53 -26.61
N ALA A 242 -5.98 0.71 -27.85
CA ALA A 242 -6.90 -0.20 -28.53
C ALA A 242 -6.23 -1.48 -29.07
N GLU A 243 -4.91 -1.45 -29.30
CA GLU A 243 -4.17 -2.57 -29.88
C GLU A 243 -3.61 -3.49 -28.77
N VAL A 244 -3.93 -4.78 -28.84
CA VAL A 244 -3.65 -5.75 -27.76
C VAL A 244 -2.15 -5.92 -27.51
N CYS A 245 -1.33 -6.01 -28.56
CA CYS A 245 0.11 -6.20 -28.44
C CYS A 245 0.78 -4.96 -27.85
N GLN A 246 0.43 -3.77 -28.34
CA GLN A 246 0.89 -2.50 -27.80
C GLN A 246 0.51 -2.35 -26.32
N LYS A 247 -0.76 -2.62 -25.96
CA LYS A 247 -1.22 -2.53 -24.57
C LYS A 247 -0.46 -3.51 -23.67
N ARG A 248 -0.30 -4.77 -24.10
CA ARG A 248 0.49 -5.79 -23.39
C ARG A 248 1.91 -5.31 -23.15
N SER A 249 2.59 -4.80 -24.18
CA SER A 249 3.98 -4.31 -24.06
C SER A 249 4.10 -3.16 -23.07
N LEU A 250 3.15 -2.21 -23.09
CA LEU A 250 3.15 -1.07 -22.18
C LEU A 250 2.83 -1.48 -20.73
N ASP A 251 1.88 -2.39 -20.55
CA ASP A 251 1.50 -2.93 -19.24
C ASP A 251 2.65 -3.71 -18.60
N ILE A 252 3.36 -4.55 -19.37
CA ILE A 252 4.56 -5.27 -18.90
C ILE A 252 5.62 -4.27 -18.44
N LYS A 253 5.97 -3.30 -19.30
CA LYS A 253 6.99 -2.30 -19.01
C LYS A 253 6.64 -1.54 -17.73
N LEU A 254 5.38 -1.15 -17.57
CA LEU A 254 4.92 -0.39 -16.42
C LEU A 254 4.89 -1.22 -15.14
N ALA A 255 4.27 -2.40 -15.17
CA ALA A 255 4.19 -3.30 -14.02
C ALA A 255 5.59 -3.67 -13.49
N VAL A 256 6.50 -4.06 -14.40
CA VAL A 256 7.88 -4.40 -14.05
C VAL A 256 8.65 -3.18 -13.55
N SER A 257 8.35 -1.96 -14.03
CA SER A 257 9.01 -0.75 -13.53
C SER A 257 8.73 -0.47 -12.04
N PHE A 258 7.52 -0.79 -11.56
CA PHE A 258 7.17 -0.67 -10.12
C PHE A 258 7.91 -1.69 -9.25
N LEU A 259 8.36 -2.81 -9.85
CA LEU A 259 9.06 -3.88 -9.15
C LEU A 259 10.58 -3.72 -9.21
N LYS A 260 11.11 -3.21 -10.33
CA LYS A 260 12.56 -3.11 -10.59
C LYS A 260 13.22 -1.92 -9.90
N ASN A 261 12.56 -0.76 -9.95
CA ASN A 261 13.17 0.51 -9.54
C ASN A 261 12.65 0.98 -8.18
N ASP A 262 11.96 0.10 -7.45
CA ASP A 262 11.22 0.43 -6.22
C ASP A 262 10.31 1.64 -6.39
N TYR A 263 9.78 1.86 -7.61
CA TYR A 263 8.88 2.97 -7.86
C TYR A 263 7.55 2.72 -7.13
N PRO A 264 7.12 3.66 -6.28
CA PRO A 264 5.80 3.57 -5.70
C PRO A 264 4.73 3.80 -6.76
N ILE A 265 3.59 3.14 -6.59
CA ILE A 265 2.33 3.69 -7.05
C ILE A 265 2.09 4.93 -6.19
N ILE A 266 1.86 6.08 -6.82
CA ILE A 266 1.69 7.38 -6.14
C ILE A 266 0.33 7.98 -6.45
N SER A 267 -0.22 8.69 -5.48
CA SER A 267 -1.46 9.44 -5.60
C SER A 267 -1.36 10.57 -6.63
N GLN A 268 -2.50 11.03 -7.14
CA GLN A 268 -2.54 12.12 -8.11
C GLN A 268 -2.05 13.45 -7.49
N ASP A 269 -2.21 13.62 -6.19
CA ASP A 269 -1.67 14.74 -5.42
C ASP A 269 -0.14 14.81 -5.51
N ILE A 270 0.53 13.70 -5.20
CA ILE A 270 1.99 13.61 -5.30
C ILE A 270 2.43 13.85 -6.74
N ARG A 271 1.73 13.25 -7.72
CA ARG A 271 2.02 13.47 -9.14
C ARG A 271 1.98 14.95 -9.52
N ALA A 272 0.97 15.68 -9.07
CA ALA A 272 0.82 17.11 -9.36
C ALA A 272 1.94 17.94 -8.69
N LYS A 273 2.19 17.72 -7.40
CA LYS A 273 3.21 18.47 -6.64
C LYS A 273 4.64 18.19 -7.11
N ARG A 274 4.90 16.98 -7.61
CA ARG A 274 6.21 16.55 -8.11
C ARG A 274 6.39 16.73 -9.62
N SER A 275 5.44 17.38 -10.30
CA SER A 275 5.50 17.61 -11.75
C SER A 275 5.58 16.33 -12.58
N PHE A 276 4.85 15.29 -12.18
CA PHE A 276 4.79 14.00 -12.88
C PHE A 276 3.51 13.80 -13.70
N VAL A 277 2.65 14.82 -13.78
CA VAL A 277 1.45 14.76 -14.63
C VAL A 277 1.86 14.88 -16.10
N GLU A 278 1.38 13.95 -16.93
CA GLU A 278 1.64 13.93 -18.37
C GLU A 278 1.03 15.14 -19.09
N GLU A 279 1.64 15.54 -20.20
CA GLU A 279 1.28 16.74 -20.96
C GLU A 279 -0.14 16.69 -21.56
N ASN A 280 -0.58 15.48 -21.91
CA ASN A 280 -1.89 15.21 -22.51
C ASN A 280 -3.05 15.20 -21.49
N ILE A 281 -2.77 15.34 -20.19
CA ILE A 281 -3.80 15.39 -19.16
C ILE A 281 -4.27 16.84 -18.96
N SER A 282 -5.52 17.11 -19.33
CA SER A 282 -6.19 18.38 -19.13
C SER A 282 -7.24 18.31 -18.01
N LEU A 283 -7.45 19.43 -17.32
CA LEU A 283 -8.53 19.63 -16.37
C LEU A 283 -9.46 20.73 -16.87
N ASP A 284 -10.77 20.52 -16.73
CA ASP A 284 -11.73 21.61 -16.86
C ASP A 284 -11.67 22.46 -15.58
N MET A 285 -11.01 23.60 -15.67
CA MET A 285 -10.80 24.50 -14.52
C MET A 285 -12.12 25.04 -13.96
N ASN A 286 -13.19 25.13 -14.76
CA ASN A 286 -14.51 25.56 -14.29
C ASN A 286 -15.20 24.51 -13.42
N LYS A 287 -14.75 23.25 -13.51
CA LYS A 287 -15.27 22.11 -12.73
C LYS A 287 -14.24 21.57 -11.75
N LEU A 288 -13.15 22.29 -11.50
CA LEU A 288 -12.02 21.79 -10.71
C LEU A 288 -12.45 21.27 -9.34
N ASP A 289 -13.39 21.93 -8.66
CA ASP A 289 -13.94 21.53 -7.35
C ASP A 289 -14.75 20.22 -7.39
N GLN A 290 -15.24 19.84 -8.57
CA GLN A 290 -15.99 18.61 -8.81
C GLN A 290 -15.09 17.45 -9.28
N THR A 291 -13.80 17.71 -9.56
CA THR A 291 -12.82 16.68 -9.94
C THR A 291 -12.27 15.91 -8.74
N ASP A 292 -11.55 14.81 -8.99
CA ASP A 292 -10.81 14.07 -7.94
C ASP A 292 -9.81 14.96 -7.19
N ILE A 293 -9.28 15.99 -7.84
CA ILE A 293 -8.39 16.99 -7.22
C ILE A 293 -9.18 17.88 -6.26
N GLY A 294 -10.33 18.39 -6.71
CA GLY A 294 -11.21 19.22 -5.90
C GLY A 294 -11.82 18.52 -4.70
N SER A 295 -11.99 17.20 -4.80
CA SER A 295 -12.66 16.36 -3.83
C SER A 295 -11.75 15.77 -2.74
N ALA A 296 -10.46 16.12 -2.69
CA ALA A 296 -9.44 15.50 -1.83
C ALA A 296 -9.12 14.02 -2.12
N GLN A 297 -9.86 13.40 -3.04
CA GLN A 297 -9.65 12.03 -3.48
C GLN A 297 -8.31 11.83 -4.17
N ASN A 298 -7.73 12.90 -4.72
CA ASN A 298 -6.40 12.88 -5.33
C ASN A 298 -5.28 12.50 -4.38
N THR A 299 -5.49 12.56 -3.06
CA THR A 299 -4.50 12.14 -2.04
C THR A 299 -4.37 10.62 -1.90
N TYR A 300 -5.28 9.84 -2.50
CA TYR A 300 -5.35 8.40 -2.31
C TYR A 300 -5.01 7.60 -3.56
N ILE A 301 -4.51 6.41 -3.32
CA ILE A 301 -4.42 5.30 -4.26
C ILE A 301 -5.59 4.38 -3.97
N TYR A 302 -6.32 4.02 -5.03
CA TYR A 302 -7.47 3.15 -4.95
C TYR A 302 -7.06 1.70 -5.12
N LEU A 303 -7.41 0.89 -4.14
CA LEU A 303 -7.38 -0.56 -4.15
C LEU A 303 -8.83 -1.07 -4.05
N SER A 304 -9.07 -2.27 -4.57
CA SER A 304 -10.30 -3.01 -4.33
C SER A 304 -10.05 -4.10 -3.29
N TYR A 305 -10.92 -4.23 -2.30
CA TYR A 305 -10.90 -5.38 -1.41
C TYR A 305 -11.56 -6.58 -2.12
N GLY A 306 -10.83 -7.70 -2.24
CA GLY A 306 -11.28 -8.87 -2.99
C GLY A 306 -10.80 -8.88 -4.45
N PRO A 307 -11.50 -9.58 -5.36
CA PRO A 307 -11.05 -9.75 -6.75
C PRO A 307 -11.01 -8.43 -7.53
N GLY A 308 -11.77 -7.43 -7.05
CA GLY A 308 -11.93 -6.12 -7.67
C GLY A 308 -12.60 -6.15 -9.05
N ILE A 309 -13.14 -5.02 -9.49
CA ILE A 309 -13.84 -4.87 -10.77
C ILE A 309 -13.09 -3.95 -11.74
N ASN A 310 -13.38 -4.15 -13.03
CA ASN A 310 -13.54 -3.11 -14.04
C ASN A 310 -14.13 -1.80 -13.49
N TYR A 311 -13.28 -0.86 -13.07
CA TYR A 311 -13.64 0.55 -13.20
C TYR A 311 -13.53 0.90 -14.69
N TYR A 312 -14.59 0.59 -15.42
CA TYR A 312 -14.85 1.00 -16.78
C TYR A 312 -13.59 0.98 -17.67
N ASP A 313 -13.41 -0.14 -18.37
CA ASP A 313 -12.82 -0.07 -19.70
C ASP A 313 -13.82 0.72 -20.58
N SER A 314 -13.86 2.04 -20.36
CA SER A 314 -14.60 3.10 -21.03
C SER A 314 -16.16 3.03 -21.00
N PRO A 315 -16.87 3.92 -20.26
CA PRO A 315 -18.24 4.30 -20.65
C PRO A 315 -18.24 5.27 -21.84
N TYR A 316 -17.07 5.82 -22.20
CA TYR A 316 -16.92 6.92 -23.14
C TYR A 316 -15.89 6.54 -24.22
N THR A 317 -16.40 5.77 -25.19
CA THR A 317 -15.92 5.55 -26.58
C THR A 317 -15.05 4.33 -26.93
N LEU A 318 -15.40 3.83 -28.14
CA LEU A 318 -14.76 2.91 -29.10
C LEU A 318 -14.79 1.39 -28.78
N LYS A 319 -15.77 0.70 -29.40
CA LYS A 319 -15.86 -0.76 -29.64
C LYS A 319 -15.32 -1.68 -28.51
N ASN A 320 -16.19 -2.05 -27.57
CA ASN A 320 -16.34 -3.32 -26.82
C ASN A 320 -15.18 -4.35 -26.70
N ILE A 321 -13.90 -3.98 -26.72
CA ILE A 321 -12.79 -4.91 -26.46
C ILE A 321 -12.17 -4.56 -25.11
N ALA A 322 -12.68 -5.16 -24.04
CA ALA A 322 -12.07 -5.09 -22.72
C ALA A 322 -10.77 -5.91 -22.72
N ILE A 323 -9.62 -5.24 -22.85
CA ILE A 323 -8.31 -5.90 -22.81
C ILE A 323 -7.88 -6.00 -21.34
N PRO A 324 -7.73 -7.22 -20.78
CA PRO A 324 -7.40 -7.38 -19.37
C PRO A 324 -6.07 -6.69 -19.05
N SER A 325 -6.02 -6.07 -17.87
CA SER A 325 -4.82 -5.39 -17.36
C SER A 325 -4.28 -6.15 -16.15
N PRO A 326 -2.96 -6.17 -15.94
CA PRO A 326 -2.36 -6.86 -14.80
C PRO A 326 -2.87 -6.29 -13.47
N ARG A 327 -2.94 -7.15 -12.45
CA ARG A 327 -3.48 -6.82 -11.12
C ARG A 327 -2.49 -7.20 -10.03
N PHE A 328 -2.00 -6.21 -9.29
CA PHE A 328 -1.21 -6.47 -8.08
C PHE A 328 -2.13 -7.01 -6.99
N ILE A 329 -1.72 -8.10 -6.36
CA ILE A 329 -2.33 -8.63 -5.14
C ILE A 329 -1.47 -8.14 -3.97
N PHE A 330 -2.01 -7.21 -3.19
CA PHE A 330 -1.36 -6.69 -2.00
C PHE A 330 -1.52 -7.66 -0.84
N ASP A 331 -0.51 -7.73 0.02
CA ASP A 331 -0.62 -8.44 1.28
C ASP A 331 -1.79 -7.88 2.11
N ARG A 332 -2.43 -8.72 2.93
CA ARG A 332 -3.58 -8.33 3.76
C ARG A 332 -3.22 -7.29 4.79
N GLU A 333 -1.96 -7.25 5.21
CA GLU A 333 -1.52 -6.30 6.22
C GLU A 333 -1.62 -4.84 5.75
N VAL A 334 -1.72 -4.57 4.43
CA VAL A 334 -2.04 -3.22 3.92
C VAL A 334 -3.38 -2.69 4.44
N LEU A 335 -4.28 -3.57 4.87
CA LEU A 335 -5.56 -3.22 5.50
C LEU A 335 -5.35 -2.56 6.87
N PHE A 336 -4.20 -2.76 7.51
CA PHE A 336 -3.91 -2.23 8.84
C PHE A 336 -3.02 -0.99 8.80
N LEU A 337 -2.90 -0.34 7.65
CA LEU A 337 -2.21 0.94 7.55
C LEU A 337 -2.99 2.07 8.27
N GLU A 338 -2.30 2.89 9.07
CA GLU A 338 -2.83 4.07 9.79
C GLU A 338 -3.58 5.02 8.87
N ASN A 339 -3.10 5.17 7.64
CA ASN A 339 -3.62 6.08 6.64
C ASN A 339 -4.57 5.42 5.62
N ALA A 340 -5.12 4.25 5.95
CA ALA A 340 -6.11 3.57 5.12
C ALA A 340 -7.55 4.07 5.42
N GLN A 341 -8.31 4.40 4.38
CA GLN A 341 -9.77 4.59 4.47
C GLN A 341 -10.52 3.46 3.75
N PHE A 342 -11.68 3.11 4.30
CA PHE A 342 -12.54 2.03 3.81
C PHE A 342 -13.91 2.54 3.45
N TYR A 343 -14.42 2.19 2.28
CA TYR A 343 -15.75 2.66 1.89
C TYR A 343 -16.48 1.63 1.03
N PRO A 344 -17.72 1.24 1.39
CA PRO A 344 -18.42 0.11 0.78
C PRO A 344 -19.13 0.47 -0.54
N LYS A 345 -19.00 1.72 -1.01
CA LYS A 345 -19.61 2.24 -2.24
C LYS A 345 -18.53 2.74 -3.21
N ASN A 346 -18.82 2.70 -4.51
CA ASN A 346 -17.95 3.29 -5.52
C ASN A 346 -18.18 4.81 -5.66
N SER A 347 -17.47 5.45 -6.59
CA SER A 347 -17.42 6.90 -6.76
C SER A 347 -18.61 7.61 -7.37
N TRP A 348 -19.55 6.87 -7.96
CA TRP A 348 -20.67 7.47 -8.69
C TRP A 348 -22.00 7.46 -7.93
N GLU A 349 -22.06 6.84 -6.74
CA GLU A 349 -23.29 6.61 -5.97
C GLU A 349 -23.30 7.36 -4.62
N SER A 350 -22.41 8.34 -4.44
CA SER A 350 -22.47 9.24 -3.30
C SER A 350 -23.63 10.23 -3.47
N ASP A 351 -24.24 10.65 -2.36
CA ASP A 351 -25.29 11.68 -2.32
C ASP A 351 -24.77 13.07 -2.76
N GLY A 352 -23.47 13.19 -3.08
CA GLY A 352 -22.87 14.31 -3.76
C GLY A 352 -21.55 13.95 -4.47
N THR A 353 -21.04 14.86 -5.29
CA THR A 353 -19.68 14.76 -5.87
C THR A 353 -18.70 15.62 -5.09
N GLY A 354 -17.41 15.54 -5.42
CA GLY A 354 -16.46 16.50 -4.87
C GLY A 354 -16.20 16.30 -3.37
N ILE A 355 -16.07 17.42 -2.67
CA ILE A 355 -15.92 17.51 -1.21
C ILE A 355 -17.06 16.80 -0.46
N LYS A 356 -18.30 16.81 -0.97
CA LYS A 356 -19.44 16.16 -0.28
C LYS A 356 -19.22 14.67 -0.11
N ARG A 357 -18.72 14.00 -1.15
CA ARG A 357 -18.35 12.58 -1.10
C ARG A 357 -17.25 12.33 -0.09
N PHE A 358 -16.23 13.19 -0.06
CA PHE A 358 -15.14 13.04 0.90
C PHE A 358 -15.62 13.19 2.35
N SER A 359 -16.50 14.15 2.61
CA SER A 359 -17.18 14.30 3.90
C SER A 359 -18.01 13.05 4.26
N GLU A 360 -18.77 12.48 3.31
CA GLU A 360 -19.51 11.22 3.53
C GLU A 360 -18.59 10.09 3.97
N ILE A 361 -17.42 9.97 3.34
CA ILE A 361 -16.45 8.92 3.64
C ILE A 361 -15.79 9.14 5.00
N ASN A 362 -15.45 10.38 5.32
CA ASN A 362 -14.91 10.75 6.63
C ASN A 362 -15.91 10.45 7.75
N GLU A 363 -17.20 10.76 7.56
CA GLU A 363 -18.24 10.40 8.52
C GLU A 363 -18.37 8.88 8.66
N PHE A 364 -18.32 8.15 7.54
CA PHE A 364 -18.30 6.69 7.57
C PHE A 364 -17.09 6.11 8.32
N GLN A 365 -15.92 6.76 8.28
CA GLN A 365 -14.77 6.32 9.08
C GLN A 365 -14.98 6.49 10.59
N LYS A 366 -15.79 7.46 11.02
CA LYS A 366 -16.02 7.75 12.46
C LYS A 366 -16.95 6.74 13.10
N ASN A 367 -17.97 6.30 12.37
CA ASN A 367 -18.99 5.39 12.88
C ASN A 367 -19.65 4.61 11.73
N LEU A 368 -19.53 3.28 11.76
CA LEU A 368 -20.14 2.38 10.78
C LEU A 368 -21.68 2.49 10.76
N ASP A 369 -22.29 2.68 11.95
CA ASP A 369 -23.74 2.77 12.16
C ASP A 369 -24.27 4.20 12.00
N GLY A 370 -23.38 5.20 11.98
CA GLY A 370 -23.64 6.57 12.43
C GLY A 370 -24.60 7.36 11.56
N ASN A 371 -25.82 7.67 12.06
CA ASN A 371 -26.84 8.51 11.43
C ASN A 371 -26.21 9.63 10.59
N LEU A 372 -26.21 9.50 9.25
CA LEU A 372 -25.64 10.49 8.34
C LEU A 372 -26.57 11.69 8.32
N LYS A 373 -26.50 12.52 9.37
CA LYS A 373 -27.15 13.83 9.36
C LYS A 373 -26.44 14.70 8.31
N ILE A 374 -27.20 15.66 7.78
CA ILE A 374 -26.81 16.64 6.75
C ILE A 374 -25.30 16.87 6.70
N PHE A 375 -24.69 16.47 5.58
CA PHE A 375 -23.28 16.69 5.31
C PHE A 375 -23.01 18.18 5.19
N ASN A 376 -22.55 18.79 6.28
CA ASN A 376 -21.93 20.10 6.15
C ASN A 376 -20.63 19.90 5.36
N SER A 377 -20.57 20.50 4.17
CA SER A 377 -19.41 20.45 3.29
C SER A 377 -18.25 21.27 3.90
N CYS A 378 -17.65 20.74 4.95
CA CYS A 378 -16.46 21.29 5.57
C CYS A 378 -15.24 20.62 4.95
N ARG A 379 -14.22 21.42 4.61
CA ARG A 379 -12.92 20.93 4.13
C ARG A 379 -12.12 20.36 5.29
N GLU A 380 -12.56 19.21 5.81
CA GLU A 380 -11.92 18.49 6.89
C GLU A 380 -10.74 17.65 6.36
N GLU A 381 -9.76 17.39 7.23
CA GLU A 381 -8.70 16.43 6.93
C GLU A 381 -9.26 15.00 6.83
N PRO A 382 -8.53 14.07 6.21
CA PRO A 382 -8.80 12.64 6.33
C PRO A 382 -9.09 12.18 7.75
N VAL A 383 -10.15 11.39 7.90
CA VAL A 383 -10.41 10.61 9.11
C VAL A 383 -10.05 9.16 8.83
N TYR A 384 -9.56 8.42 9.83
CA TYR A 384 -9.19 7.02 9.68
C TYR A 384 -9.94 6.17 10.68
N MET A 385 -10.46 5.03 10.21
CA MET A 385 -11.30 4.15 11.00
C MET A 385 -10.49 3.48 12.12
N PRO A 386 -10.98 3.45 13.38
CA PRO A 386 -10.32 2.73 14.46
C PRO A 386 -10.29 1.21 14.21
N LEU A 387 -9.39 0.50 14.90
CA LEU A 387 -9.10 -0.91 14.59
C LEU A 387 -10.33 -1.83 14.75
N SER A 388 -11.12 -1.65 15.80
CA SER A 388 -12.31 -2.47 16.10
C SER A 388 -13.33 -2.41 14.97
N GLU A 389 -13.71 -1.20 14.58
CA GLU A 389 -14.67 -0.90 13.52
C GLU A 389 -14.09 -1.36 12.17
N ARG A 390 -12.79 -1.17 11.94
CA ARG A 390 -12.13 -1.65 10.73
C ARG A 390 -12.24 -3.17 10.60
N LEU A 391 -12.01 -3.90 11.67
CA LEU A 391 -12.13 -5.35 11.70
C LEU A 391 -13.58 -5.81 11.45
N GLU A 392 -14.56 -5.10 11.99
CA GLU A 392 -15.98 -5.33 11.72
C GLU A 392 -16.33 -5.09 10.25
N TYR A 393 -15.90 -3.96 9.67
CA TYR A 393 -16.08 -3.63 8.26
C TYR A 393 -15.55 -4.74 7.34
N ILE A 394 -14.31 -5.17 7.58
CA ILE A 394 -13.62 -6.12 6.70
C ILE A 394 -14.29 -7.51 6.77
N ASP A 395 -14.70 -7.95 7.96
CA ASP A 395 -15.42 -9.23 8.14
C ASP A 395 -16.77 -9.22 7.44
N GLU A 396 -17.55 -8.15 7.59
CA GLU A 396 -18.82 -8.02 6.87
C GLU A 396 -18.56 -8.02 5.36
N MET A 397 -17.60 -7.23 4.87
CA MET A 397 -17.30 -7.11 3.45
C MET A 397 -16.86 -8.45 2.84
N ASN A 398 -16.07 -9.25 3.56
CA ASN A 398 -15.75 -10.63 3.20
C ASN A 398 -17.01 -11.46 2.94
N GLY A 399 -17.96 -11.43 3.88
CA GLY A 399 -19.21 -12.17 3.77
C GLY A 399 -20.01 -11.73 2.55
N LYS A 400 -20.08 -10.41 2.30
CA LYS A 400 -20.81 -9.83 1.18
C LYS A 400 -20.19 -10.17 -0.18
N ILE A 401 -18.87 -10.07 -0.31
CA ILE A 401 -18.14 -10.46 -1.52
C ILE A 401 -18.34 -11.96 -1.79
N THR A 402 -18.25 -12.79 -0.76
CA THR A 402 -18.43 -14.24 -0.89
C THR A 402 -19.84 -14.59 -1.35
N GLY A 403 -20.87 -13.97 -0.75
CA GLY A 403 -22.26 -14.16 -1.15
C GLY A 403 -22.55 -13.65 -2.57
N TYR A 404 -21.95 -12.53 -2.97
CA TYR A 404 -22.09 -11.99 -4.33
C TYR A 404 -21.43 -12.90 -5.39
N GLY A 405 -20.25 -13.46 -5.07
CA GLY A 405 -19.48 -14.33 -5.95
C GLY A 405 -18.20 -13.68 -6.47
N LEU A 406 -17.10 -14.42 -6.38
CA LEU A 406 -15.77 -13.95 -6.79
C LEU A 406 -15.57 -13.95 -8.31
N LEU A 407 -16.31 -14.80 -9.04
CA LEU A 407 -16.31 -14.89 -10.50
C LEU A 407 -17.48 -14.13 -11.12
N ASN A 408 -18.35 -13.52 -10.31
CA ASN A 408 -19.46 -12.74 -10.81
C ASN A 408 -18.98 -11.41 -11.41
N ASP A 409 -19.27 -11.18 -12.68
CA ASP A 409 -18.84 -10.05 -13.48
C ASP A 409 -20.01 -9.21 -14.02
N THR A 410 -21.22 -9.40 -13.48
CA THR A 410 -22.38 -8.59 -13.88
C THR A 410 -22.11 -7.09 -13.65
N ALA A 411 -22.47 -6.30 -14.66
CA ALA A 411 -22.43 -4.84 -14.59
C ALA A 411 -23.68 -4.26 -13.89
N GLU A 412 -24.67 -5.09 -13.58
CA GLU A 412 -25.89 -4.67 -12.89
C GLU A 412 -25.58 -4.23 -11.46
N LEU A 413 -26.15 -3.10 -11.05
CA LEU A 413 -26.03 -2.58 -9.69
C LEU A 413 -27.04 -3.28 -8.79
N ILE A 414 -26.61 -3.73 -7.60
CA ILE A 414 -27.53 -4.21 -6.57
C ILE A 414 -28.11 -3.00 -5.83
N PHE A 415 -29.43 -2.89 -5.86
CA PHE A 415 -30.16 -1.92 -5.05
C PHE A 415 -30.39 -2.50 -3.64
N ASN A 416 -30.24 -1.67 -2.60
CA ASN A 416 -30.46 -2.02 -1.20
C ASN A 416 -29.54 -3.12 -0.65
N PHE A 417 -28.29 -3.16 -1.12
CA PHE A 417 -27.23 -3.93 -0.48
C PHE A 417 -27.08 -3.47 0.97
N LYS A 418 -27.55 -4.29 1.93
CA LYS A 418 -27.40 -3.98 3.34
C LYS A 418 -25.95 -4.16 3.78
N PHE A 419 -25.32 -3.12 4.31
CA PHE A 419 -23.98 -3.13 4.90
C PHE A 419 -24.00 -2.35 6.23
N CYS A 420 -23.52 -2.92 7.33
CA CYS A 420 -23.57 -2.34 8.68
C CYS A 420 -24.95 -1.69 8.98
N GLY A 421 -26.03 -2.46 8.76
CA GLY A 421 -27.40 -2.01 9.01
C GLY A 421 -28.01 -1.03 7.99
N ARG A 422 -27.27 -0.62 6.95
CA ARG A 422 -27.70 0.42 5.99
C ARG A 422 -27.86 -0.09 4.58
N ALA A 423 -28.82 0.47 3.85
CA ALA A 423 -28.95 0.22 2.43
C ALA A 423 -27.92 1.04 1.64
N HIS A 424 -27.11 0.35 0.86
CA HIS A 424 -26.25 0.93 -0.16
C HIS A 424 -26.78 0.51 -1.53
N ARG A 425 -26.55 1.36 -2.53
CA ARG A 425 -26.63 0.97 -3.94
C ARG A 425 -25.21 0.60 -4.37
N GLY A 426 -25.05 -0.43 -5.19
CA GLY A 426 -23.76 -0.80 -5.77
C GLY A 426 -23.50 -2.31 -5.79
N ASN A 427 -22.24 -2.70 -6.05
CA ASN A 427 -21.80 -4.10 -6.01
C ASN A 427 -20.78 -4.29 -4.88
N PRO A 428 -20.90 -5.33 -4.02
CA PRO A 428 -19.98 -5.53 -2.89
C PRO A 428 -18.52 -5.73 -3.31
N VAL A 429 -18.30 -6.26 -4.51
CA VAL A 429 -16.97 -6.43 -5.13
C VAL A 429 -16.35 -5.11 -5.65
N ASN A 430 -17.11 -4.01 -5.62
CA ASN A 430 -16.78 -2.65 -6.08
C ASN A 430 -16.47 -1.69 -4.91
N ASN A 431 -16.03 -2.25 -3.78
CA ASN A 431 -15.65 -1.48 -2.61
C ASN A 431 -14.30 -0.76 -2.82
N GLU A 432 -14.07 0.26 -2.01
CA GLU A 432 -12.88 1.09 -2.07
C GLU A 432 -12.05 0.95 -0.79
N LEU A 433 -10.83 0.46 -0.96
CA LEU A 433 -9.74 0.65 -0.03
C LEU A 433 -8.88 1.79 -0.56
N ARG A 434 -8.63 2.79 0.26
CA ARG A 434 -7.90 4.00 -0.13
C ARG A 434 -6.65 4.11 0.71
N LEU A 435 -5.48 4.07 0.07
CA LEU A 435 -4.19 4.24 0.73
C LEU A 435 -3.64 5.62 0.42
N ALA A 436 -3.34 6.41 1.44
CA ALA A 436 -2.82 7.77 1.22
C ALA A 436 -1.42 7.74 0.61
N ASP A 437 -1.11 8.78 -0.17
CA ASP A 437 0.22 9.08 -0.70
C ASP A 437 0.76 8.02 -1.66
N ALA A 438 1.31 6.92 -1.15
CA ALA A 438 2.12 6.00 -1.95
C ALA A 438 2.12 4.56 -1.42
N VAL A 439 2.24 3.60 -2.34
CA VAL A 439 2.33 2.17 -2.05
C VAL A 439 3.43 1.55 -2.91
N TYR A 440 4.25 0.65 -2.35
CA TYR A 440 5.42 0.07 -3.02
C TYR A 440 5.20 -1.41 -3.37
N PRO A 441 4.76 -1.77 -4.60
CA PRO A 441 4.45 -3.15 -4.96
C PRO A 441 5.58 -4.14 -4.67
N ALA A 442 6.85 -3.75 -4.88
CA ALA A 442 8.01 -4.60 -4.62
C ALA A 442 8.05 -5.19 -3.19
N PHE A 443 7.50 -4.48 -2.20
CA PHE A 443 7.49 -4.88 -0.79
C PHE A 443 6.09 -5.24 -0.27
N SER A 444 5.06 -4.61 -0.87
CA SER A 444 3.67 -4.63 -0.39
C SER A 444 2.78 -5.67 -1.04
N SER A 445 3.24 -6.27 -2.14
CA SER A 445 2.45 -7.22 -2.91
C SER A 445 3.06 -8.60 -2.88
N VAL A 446 2.18 -9.60 -2.89
CA VAL A 446 2.55 -11.02 -2.79
C VAL A 446 2.49 -11.74 -4.13
N SER A 447 1.80 -11.15 -5.12
CA SER A 447 1.65 -11.68 -6.46
C SER A 447 1.17 -10.60 -7.45
N LEU A 448 1.38 -10.85 -8.75
CA LEU A 448 0.78 -10.12 -9.86
C LEU A 448 0.00 -11.09 -10.75
N ILE A 449 -1.31 -10.93 -10.84
CA ILE A 449 -2.10 -11.64 -11.86
C ILE A 449 -1.86 -10.95 -13.19
N VAL A 450 -1.49 -11.72 -14.21
CA VAL A 450 -1.21 -11.24 -15.57
C VAL A 450 -2.16 -11.88 -16.58
N PRO A 451 -2.43 -11.23 -17.73
CA PRO A 451 -3.25 -11.81 -18.78
C PRO A 451 -2.74 -13.16 -19.28
N SER A 452 -3.64 -13.96 -19.84
CA SER A 452 -3.33 -15.30 -20.36
C SER A 452 -2.26 -15.26 -21.47
N GLY A 453 -1.32 -16.19 -21.44
CA GLY A 453 -0.22 -16.30 -22.41
C GLY A 453 0.83 -15.21 -22.32
N THR A 454 0.93 -14.51 -21.19
CA THR A 454 1.87 -13.39 -20.99
C THR A 454 2.90 -13.60 -19.88
N LYS A 455 2.74 -14.63 -19.04
CA LYS A 455 3.60 -14.84 -17.86
C LYS A 455 5.09 -14.90 -18.19
N LYS A 456 5.46 -15.57 -19.29
CA LYS A 456 6.86 -15.67 -19.72
C LYS A 456 7.48 -14.30 -19.98
N ASP A 457 6.80 -13.44 -20.72
CA ASP A 457 7.29 -12.09 -21.02
C ASP A 457 7.47 -11.23 -19.76
N TYR A 458 6.55 -11.33 -18.79
CA TYR A 458 6.69 -10.63 -17.51
C TYR A 458 7.94 -11.12 -16.75
N ILE A 459 8.14 -12.44 -16.71
CA ILE A 459 9.32 -13.04 -16.09
C ILE A 459 10.60 -12.61 -16.79
N GLU A 460 10.65 -12.66 -18.13
CA GLU A 460 11.82 -12.28 -18.92
C GLU A 460 12.12 -10.78 -18.79
N SER A 461 11.09 -9.93 -18.88
CA SER A 461 11.21 -8.49 -18.67
C SER A 461 11.74 -8.16 -17.26
N TYR A 462 11.23 -8.85 -16.23
CA TYR A 462 11.74 -8.71 -14.87
C TYR A 462 13.20 -9.16 -14.78
N LYS A 463 13.55 -10.38 -15.26
CA LYS A 463 14.91 -10.93 -15.27
C LYS A 463 15.93 -10.02 -15.96
N ASN A 464 15.60 -9.53 -17.15
CA ASN A 464 16.46 -8.65 -17.94
C ASN A 464 16.67 -7.28 -17.26
N GLY A 465 15.81 -6.94 -16.30
CA GLY A 465 15.86 -5.70 -15.54
C GLY A 465 16.73 -5.74 -14.28
N ILE A 466 17.21 -6.91 -13.86
CA ILE A 466 17.85 -7.10 -12.55
C ILE A 466 19.29 -6.59 -12.55
N ALA A 467 19.50 -5.40 -11.99
CA ALA A 467 20.85 -4.92 -11.65
C ALA A 467 20.91 -4.03 -10.39
N LYS A 468 19.82 -3.83 -9.64
CA LYS A 468 19.81 -2.92 -8.48
C LYS A 468 19.32 -3.64 -7.21
N TYR A 469 20.12 -3.54 -6.15
CA TYR A 469 19.82 -3.84 -4.74
C TYR A 469 19.94 -5.27 -4.15
N ASN A 470 20.46 -6.29 -4.85
CA ASN A 470 20.58 -7.64 -4.26
C ASN A 470 19.25 -8.19 -3.64
N LEU A 471 18.09 -7.65 -4.07
CA LEU A 471 16.75 -8.20 -3.82
C LEU A 471 16.13 -8.90 -5.07
N PRO A 472 16.92 -9.50 -5.98
CA PRO A 472 16.47 -9.84 -7.34
C PRO A 472 15.49 -11.00 -7.41
N GLU A 473 15.44 -11.82 -6.37
CA GLU A 473 14.84 -13.15 -6.47
C GLU A 473 13.45 -13.19 -5.81
N TYR A 474 13.19 -12.33 -4.83
CA TYR A 474 11.98 -12.36 -4.01
C TYR A 474 11.29 -11.00 -3.97
N ILE A 475 10.06 -10.95 -4.47
CA ILE A 475 9.19 -9.77 -4.52
C ILE A 475 8.15 -9.94 -3.41
N GLY A 476 8.16 -9.07 -2.41
CA GLY A 476 7.30 -9.21 -1.23
C GLY A 476 7.41 -10.57 -0.54
N GLY A 477 8.58 -11.22 -0.59
CA GLY A 477 8.80 -12.55 -0.02
C GLY A 477 8.38 -13.72 -0.90
N THR A 478 7.90 -13.46 -2.12
CA THR A 478 7.56 -14.48 -3.12
C THR A 478 8.62 -14.55 -4.21
N HIS A 479 9.12 -15.75 -4.54
CA HIS A 479 10.07 -15.91 -5.62
C HIS A 479 9.48 -15.41 -6.95
N TYR A 480 10.23 -14.65 -7.76
CA TYR A 480 9.68 -13.99 -8.95
C TYR A 480 9.01 -14.96 -9.95
N LEU A 481 9.49 -16.21 -10.08
CA LEU A 481 8.86 -17.24 -10.91
C LEU A 481 7.44 -17.61 -10.46
N ASP A 482 7.18 -17.48 -9.17
CA ASP A 482 5.90 -17.78 -8.53
C ASP A 482 5.04 -16.53 -8.35
N TYR A 483 5.66 -15.35 -8.34
CA TYR A 483 4.99 -14.07 -8.15
C TYR A 483 4.02 -13.75 -9.30
N PHE A 484 4.41 -14.02 -10.55
CA PHE A 484 3.54 -13.84 -11.72
C PHE A 484 2.56 -15.02 -11.85
N VAL A 485 1.27 -14.73 -11.69
CA VAL A 485 0.17 -15.71 -11.80
C VAL A 485 -0.58 -15.46 -13.11
N GLU A 486 -0.56 -16.44 -14.00
CA GLU A 486 -1.20 -16.30 -15.31
C GLU A 486 -2.70 -16.54 -15.22
N ALA A 487 -3.48 -15.71 -15.91
CA ALA A 487 -4.91 -15.97 -16.08
C ALA A 487 -5.13 -17.22 -16.94
N PRO A 488 -5.99 -18.17 -16.51
CA PRO A 488 -6.26 -19.42 -17.21
C PRO A 488 -6.99 -19.22 -18.56
N ALA A 489 -7.60 -18.05 -18.76
CA ALA A 489 -8.27 -17.64 -19.98
C ALA A 489 -8.11 -16.12 -20.20
N GLY A 490 -8.35 -15.68 -21.44
CA GLY A 490 -8.42 -14.26 -21.76
C GLY A 490 -9.62 -13.57 -21.10
N GLY A 491 -9.54 -12.24 -21.00
CA GLY A 491 -10.60 -11.41 -20.44
C GLY A 491 -10.68 -11.39 -18.91
N ASP A 492 -11.65 -10.64 -18.40
CA ASP A 492 -11.75 -10.31 -16.99
C ASP A 492 -12.19 -11.49 -16.11
N ILE A 493 -13.01 -12.40 -16.65
CA ILE A 493 -13.38 -13.65 -15.99
C ILE A 493 -12.15 -14.53 -15.71
N GLY A 494 -11.19 -14.58 -16.64
CA GLY A 494 -9.93 -15.29 -16.43
C GLY A 494 -9.12 -14.69 -15.28
N MET A 495 -9.03 -13.36 -15.21
CA MET A 495 -8.36 -12.67 -14.10
C MET A 495 -9.03 -12.99 -12.74
N ARG A 496 -10.35 -13.07 -12.69
CA ARG A 496 -11.12 -13.44 -11.48
C ARG A 496 -10.93 -14.92 -11.10
N MET A 497 -10.85 -15.82 -12.08
CA MET A 497 -10.51 -17.22 -11.84
C MET A 497 -9.12 -17.37 -11.24
N ALA A 498 -8.14 -16.64 -11.78
CA ALA A 498 -6.79 -16.61 -11.20
C ALA A 498 -6.80 -16.07 -9.77
N TYR A 499 -7.61 -15.05 -9.46
CA TYR A 499 -7.77 -14.56 -8.09
C TYR A 499 -8.42 -15.61 -7.16
N LEU A 500 -9.50 -16.28 -7.59
CA LEU A 500 -10.12 -17.36 -6.81
C LEU A 500 -9.12 -18.51 -6.59
N LYS A 501 -8.39 -18.92 -7.62
CA LYS A 501 -7.34 -19.93 -7.51
C LYS A 501 -6.28 -19.51 -6.51
N PHE A 502 -5.82 -18.26 -6.58
CA PHE A 502 -4.89 -17.70 -5.60
C PHE A 502 -5.45 -17.81 -4.17
N LEU A 503 -6.72 -17.49 -3.94
CA LEU A 503 -7.34 -17.69 -2.61
C LEU A 503 -7.35 -19.16 -2.19
N LEU A 504 -7.67 -20.09 -3.09
CA LEU A 504 -7.69 -21.54 -2.83
C LEU A 504 -6.29 -22.08 -2.51
N GLU A 505 -5.26 -21.71 -3.28
CA GLU A 505 -3.86 -22.03 -2.98
C GLU A 505 -3.45 -21.53 -1.59
N ASN A 506 -4.09 -20.45 -1.16
CA ASN A 506 -3.83 -19.83 0.13
C ASN A 506 -4.75 -20.32 1.27
N SER A 507 -5.67 -21.26 1.05
CA SER A 507 -6.64 -21.68 2.08
C SER A 507 -7.15 -23.11 1.98
N VAL A 508 -7.30 -23.67 0.79
CA VAL A 508 -7.87 -25.00 0.54
C VAL A 508 -7.02 -25.77 -0.49
N PRO A 509 -5.90 -26.40 -0.08
CA PRO A 509 -4.92 -27.01 -1.00
C PRO A 509 -5.50 -28.12 -1.87
N ALA A 510 -6.45 -28.89 -1.36
CA ALA A 510 -7.08 -29.96 -2.13
C ALA A 510 -7.79 -29.43 -3.38
N LEU A 511 -8.55 -28.34 -3.23
CA LEU A 511 -9.21 -27.68 -4.37
C LEU A 511 -8.19 -26.99 -5.29
N ALA A 512 -7.14 -26.41 -4.72
CA ALA A 512 -6.04 -25.83 -5.49
C ALA A 512 -5.30 -26.87 -6.34
N ALA A 513 -5.07 -28.08 -5.81
CA ALA A 513 -4.42 -29.18 -6.52
C ALA A 513 -5.28 -29.69 -7.68
N ILE A 514 -6.60 -29.74 -7.51
CA ILE A 514 -7.54 -30.07 -8.60
C ILE A 514 -7.48 -28.98 -9.68
N ALA A 515 -7.55 -27.69 -9.31
CA ALA A 515 -7.38 -26.58 -10.25
C ALA A 515 -6.06 -26.68 -11.03
N GLY A 516 -4.94 -26.94 -10.34
CA GLY A 516 -3.62 -27.08 -10.96
C GLY A 516 -3.53 -28.29 -11.92
N SER A 517 -4.28 -29.36 -11.67
CA SER A 517 -4.30 -30.54 -12.55
C SER A 517 -4.92 -30.24 -13.92
N PHE A 518 -5.93 -29.37 -13.97
CA PHE A 518 -6.48 -28.89 -15.25
C PHE A 518 -5.49 -28.02 -16.01
N GLU A 519 -4.77 -27.13 -15.32
CA GLU A 519 -3.72 -26.29 -15.93
C GLU A 519 -2.56 -27.13 -16.49
N ALA A 520 -2.23 -28.25 -15.84
CA ALA A 520 -1.25 -29.23 -16.31
C ALA A 520 -1.75 -30.10 -17.48
N GLY A 521 -2.90 -29.79 -18.09
CA GLY A 521 -3.43 -30.50 -19.25
C GLY A 521 -4.07 -31.86 -18.94
N ARG A 522 -4.28 -32.20 -17.67
CA ARG A 522 -4.96 -33.45 -17.26
C ARG A 522 -6.49 -33.35 -17.31
N GLY A 523 -7.01 -32.27 -17.90
CA GLY A 523 -8.44 -32.04 -18.16
C GLY A 523 -8.63 -30.99 -19.26
N SER A 524 -9.89 -30.75 -19.66
CA SER A 524 -10.21 -29.73 -20.68
C SER A 524 -10.31 -28.33 -20.07
N ARG A 525 -10.08 -27.28 -20.88
CA ARG A 525 -10.33 -25.88 -20.48
C ARG A 525 -11.77 -25.65 -20.01
N GLY A 526 -12.73 -26.32 -20.65
CA GLY A 526 -14.13 -26.30 -20.21
C GLY A 526 -14.33 -26.93 -18.83
N GLY A 527 -13.62 -28.04 -18.54
CA GLY A 527 -13.63 -28.68 -17.22
C GLY A 527 -13.10 -27.78 -16.10
N TYR A 528 -12.03 -27.01 -16.35
CA TYR A 528 -11.53 -26.01 -15.41
C TYR A 528 -12.58 -24.95 -15.07
N TYR A 529 -13.25 -24.40 -16.10
CA TYR A 529 -14.30 -23.41 -15.91
C TYR A 529 -15.43 -23.94 -15.02
N VAL A 530 -15.90 -25.16 -15.31
CA VAL A 530 -16.93 -25.84 -14.50
C VAL A 530 -16.47 -26.03 -13.06
N PHE A 531 -15.23 -26.48 -12.86
CA PHE A 531 -14.65 -26.66 -11.53
C PHE A 531 -14.58 -25.33 -10.73
N MET A 532 -14.11 -24.26 -11.36
CA MET A 532 -14.03 -22.94 -10.71
C MET A 532 -15.42 -22.39 -10.36
N LYS A 533 -16.42 -22.62 -11.22
CA LYS A 533 -17.83 -22.29 -10.92
C LYS A 533 -18.41 -23.12 -9.79
N ALA A 534 -18.06 -24.41 -9.69
CA ALA A 534 -18.43 -25.24 -8.55
C ALA A 534 -17.79 -24.74 -7.24
N CYS A 535 -16.52 -24.31 -7.28
CA CYS A 535 -15.86 -23.67 -6.14
C CYS A 535 -16.58 -22.37 -5.73
N GLU A 536 -16.94 -21.51 -6.69
CA GLU A 536 -17.74 -20.31 -6.43
C GLU A 536 -19.09 -20.65 -5.78
N ALA A 537 -19.82 -21.65 -6.29
CA ALA A 537 -21.10 -22.07 -5.73
C ALA A 537 -20.97 -22.59 -4.29
N MET A 538 -19.93 -23.39 -4.02
CA MET A 538 -19.60 -23.84 -2.67
C MET A 538 -19.31 -22.64 -1.75
N LEU A 539 -18.50 -21.68 -2.19
CA LEU A 539 -18.18 -20.48 -1.42
C LEU A 539 -19.43 -19.65 -1.11
N LYS A 540 -20.33 -19.46 -2.09
CA LYS A 540 -21.61 -18.76 -1.86
C LYS A 540 -22.47 -19.45 -0.81
N LYS A 541 -22.46 -20.79 -0.78
CA LYS A 541 -23.24 -21.60 0.17
C LYS A 541 -22.65 -21.57 1.58
N GLU A 542 -21.34 -21.83 1.69
CA GLU A 542 -20.66 -22.03 2.98
C GLU A 542 -20.10 -20.72 3.58
N GLY A 543 -20.03 -19.66 2.77
CA GLY A 543 -19.49 -18.36 3.15
C GLY A 543 -18.00 -18.39 3.47
N CYS A 544 -17.56 -17.42 4.27
CA CYS A 544 -16.14 -17.27 4.64
C CYS A 544 -15.61 -18.43 5.51
N ARG A 545 -16.49 -19.31 6.02
CA ARG A 545 -16.10 -20.46 6.85
C ARG A 545 -15.17 -21.42 6.12
N VAL A 546 -15.30 -21.53 4.80
CA VAL A 546 -14.40 -22.31 3.93
C VAL A 546 -12.94 -21.94 4.18
N PHE A 547 -12.68 -20.65 4.39
CA PHE A 547 -11.34 -20.12 4.58
C PHE A 547 -10.83 -20.14 6.03
N SER A 548 -11.67 -20.60 6.96
CA SER A 548 -11.38 -20.65 8.39
C SER A 548 -11.28 -22.08 8.94
N SER A 549 -11.21 -23.08 8.06
CA SER A 549 -10.98 -24.48 8.45
C SER A 549 -9.63 -24.65 9.18
N PRO A 550 -9.44 -25.71 9.99
CA PRO A 550 -8.16 -25.98 10.63
C PRO A 550 -6.98 -26.05 9.64
N ALA A 551 -7.19 -26.66 8.47
CA ALA A 551 -6.20 -26.71 7.39
C ALA A 551 -5.89 -25.31 6.84
N ALA A 552 -6.92 -24.48 6.61
CA ALA A 552 -6.74 -23.11 6.16
C ALA A 552 -5.96 -22.26 7.17
N LYS A 553 -6.23 -22.43 8.47
CA LYS A 553 -5.52 -21.76 9.56
C LYS A 553 -4.06 -22.19 9.63
N ALA A 554 -3.76 -23.49 9.49
CA ALA A 554 -2.39 -23.98 9.45
C ALA A 554 -1.59 -23.38 8.28
N LEU A 555 -2.20 -23.27 7.09
CA LEU A 555 -1.57 -22.65 5.92
C LEU A 555 -1.39 -21.14 6.06
N GLN A 556 -2.28 -20.47 6.79
CA GLN A 556 -2.11 -19.06 7.10
C GLN A 556 -0.93 -18.88 8.05
N HIS A 557 -0.84 -19.70 9.11
CA HIS A 557 0.28 -19.69 10.04
C HIS A 557 1.62 -19.89 9.33
N GLU A 558 1.74 -20.91 8.48
CA GLU A 558 2.98 -21.15 7.71
C GLU A 558 3.34 -19.97 6.80
N LYS A 559 2.36 -19.28 6.22
CA LYS A 559 2.65 -18.08 5.42
C LYS A 559 3.08 -16.90 6.27
N THR A 560 2.47 -16.71 7.43
CA THR A 560 2.91 -15.71 8.40
C THR A 560 4.34 -16.00 8.84
N GLU A 561 4.71 -17.26 9.11
CA GLU A 561 6.11 -17.64 9.40
C GLU A 561 7.08 -17.26 8.27
N ILE A 562 6.76 -17.62 7.03
CA ILE A 562 7.59 -17.27 5.86
C ILE A 562 7.72 -15.75 5.72
N ARG A 563 6.62 -15.02 5.92
CA ARG A 563 6.57 -13.57 5.82
C ARG A 563 7.40 -12.90 6.92
N ASN A 564 7.25 -13.33 8.16
CA ASN A 564 8.06 -12.87 9.29
C ASN A 564 9.55 -13.12 9.04
N ALA A 565 9.92 -14.31 8.54
CA ALA A 565 11.31 -14.62 8.19
C ALA A 565 11.86 -13.72 7.05
N PHE A 566 11.02 -13.36 6.07
CA PHE A 566 11.39 -12.42 5.01
C PHE A 566 11.62 -11.01 5.58
N PHE A 567 10.73 -10.53 6.45
CA PHE A 567 10.90 -9.24 7.11
C PHE A 567 12.12 -9.21 8.03
N ASP A 568 12.40 -10.27 8.78
CA ASP A 568 13.63 -10.41 9.58
C ASP A 568 14.89 -10.30 8.73
N TYR A 569 14.87 -10.90 7.54
CA TYR A 569 15.95 -10.77 6.58
C TYR A 569 16.10 -9.32 6.08
N LEU A 570 15.02 -8.67 5.65
CA LEU A 570 15.07 -7.27 5.21
C LEU A 570 15.55 -6.33 6.32
N ARG A 571 15.08 -6.55 7.56
CA ARG A 571 15.55 -5.86 8.76
C ARG A 571 17.04 -6.02 8.96
N SER A 572 17.57 -7.23 8.85
CA SER A 572 19.02 -7.48 9.01
C SER A 572 19.89 -6.80 7.95
N MET A 573 19.38 -6.71 6.72
CA MET A 573 20.02 -5.96 5.63
C MET A 573 20.04 -4.47 5.96
N ARG A 574 18.94 -3.94 6.49
CA ARG A 574 18.78 -2.53 6.86
C ARG A 574 19.67 -2.10 8.02
N THR A 575 19.74 -2.91 9.07
CA THR A 575 20.50 -2.58 10.28
C THR A 575 22.00 -2.84 10.14
N ASN A 576 22.46 -3.25 8.95
CA ASN A 576 23.85 -3.64 8.68
C ASN A 576 24.37 -4.63 9.71
N GLU A 577 23.56 -5.65 10.03
CA GLU A 577 24.01 -6.76 10.87
C GLU A 577 25.25 -7.43 10.27
N ALA A 578 26.03 -8.09 11.11
CA ALA A 578 27.22 -8.81 10.65
C ALA A 578 26.85 -9.78 9.49
N PRO A 579 27.65 -9.88 8.41
CA PRO A 579 27.28 -10.61 7.19
C PRO A 579 26.81 -12.07 7.42
N HIS A 580 27.37 -12.75 8.42
CA HIS A 580 26.97 -14.12 8.78
C HIS A 580 25.54 -14.21 9.34
N LYS A 581 25.06 -13.18 10.06
CA LYS A 581 23.69 -13.10 10.58
C LYS A 581 22.68 -12.88 9.45
N ILE A 582 22.99 -11.95 8.55
CA ILE A 582 22.21 -11.69 7.33
C ILE A 582 22.07 -12.98 6.52
N LYS A 583 23.19 -13.66 6.24
CA LYS A 583 23.19 -14.94 5.51
C LYS A 583 22.33 -15.99 6.20
N ARG A 584 22.41 -16.11 7.54
CA ARG A 584 21.58 -17.05 8.31
C ARG A 584 20.09 -16.75 8.17
N LYS A 585 19.67 -15.48 8.27
CA LYS A 585 18.27 -15.06 8.11
C LYS A 585 17.75 -15.31 6.69
N TYR A 586 18.56 -15.03 5.67
CA TYR A 586 18.25 -15.39 4.28
C TYR A 586 18.05 -16.91 4.10
N LEU A 587 18.98 -17.72 4.63
CA LEU A 587 18.87 -19.19 4.56
C LEU A 587 17.62 -19.71 5.30
N ASN A 588 17.29 -19.13 6.45
CA ASN A 588 16.07 -19.48 7.18
C ASN A 588 14.82 -19.20 6.32
N PHE A 589 14.68 -17.97 5.82
CA PHE A 589 13.58 -17.57 4.94
C PHE A 589 13.45 -18.48 3.71
N THR A 590 14.55 -18.68 2.97
CA THR A 590 14.52 -19.50 1.74
C THR A 590 14.24 -20.98 2.02
N SER A 591 14.66 -21.51 3.17
CA SER A 591 14.34 -22.89 3.58
C SER A 591 12.85 -23.07 3.86
N LEU A 592 12.22 -22.13 4.60
CA LEU A 592 10.78 -22.14 4.87
C LEU A 592 9.98 -22.00 3.56
N TYR A 593 10.42 -21.11 2.66
CA TYR A 593 9.78 -20.93 1.37
C TYR A 593 9.81 -22.22 0.52
N LYS A 594 10.96 -22.89 0.47
CA LYS A 594 11.12 -24.17 -0.26
C LYS A 594 10.32 -25.30 0.36
N ARG A 595 10.22 -25.36 1.69
CA ARG A 595 9.40 -26.36 2.41
C ARG A 595 7.95 -26.31 1.96
N LYS A 596 7.37 -25.11 1.85
CA LYS A 596 5.98 -24.92 1.38
C LYS A 596 5.75 -25.37 -0.07
N LYS A 597 6.79 -25.38 -0.90
CA LYS A 597 6.70 -25.73 -2.33
C LYS A 597 6.71 -27.23 -2.59
N ASN A 598 7.29 -28.01 -1.67
CA ASN A 598 7.33 -29.46 -1.71
C ASN A 598 6.15 -30.04 -0.93
#